data_AF-A0A916S0G7-F1
#
_entry.id   AF-A0A916S0G7-F1
#
_cell.length_a   1.000
_cell.length_b   1.000
_cell.length_c   1.000
_cell.angle_alpha   90.00
_cell.angle_beta   90.00
_cell.angle_gamma   90.00
#
_symmetry.space_group_name_H-M   'P 1'
#
loop_
_entity.id
_entity.type
_entity.pdbx_description
1 polymer ?
#
loop_
_entity_poly.entity_id
_entity_poly.type
_entity_poly.pdbx_seq_one_letter_code
_entity_poly.pdbx_strand_id
1 'polypeptide(L)'
;MTPAEHARQIERQEFEAECAAIRERAYALLAGKPSRNQQVERWIKRQEPKGSLKPRPPRKAATDKTARTHARKAKLYSAFGHTRTLKEWAEATGLSSHTIRSRLARGWTIEDALTGTVNEAGKRMQKAHRPGVSSNFGPSDGTGAGSTLQASDNITFSEKA
;
A
#
# COMPACT_ATOMS: atom_id res chain seq x y z
N MET A 1 -66.47 -21.61 0.92
CA MET A 1 -65.26 -20.77 0.83
C MET A 1 -65.66 -19.35 1.17
N THR A 2 -65.12 -18.80 2.24
CA THR A 2 -65.45 -17.43 2.66
C THR A 2 -64.69 -16.42 1.78
N PRO A 3 -65.19 -15.18 1.60
CA PRO A 3 -64.48 -14.15 0.85
C PRO A 3 -63.05 -13.91 1.35
N ALA A 4 -62.84 -14.05 2.66
CA ALA A 4 -61.53 -13.94 3.30
C ALA A 4 -60.59 -15.11 2.95
N GLU A 5 -61.10 -16.33 2.80
CA GLU A 5 -60.31 -17.49 2.34
C GLU A 5 -59.95 -17.38 0.87
N HIS A 6 -60.86 -16.84 0.05
CA HIS A 6 -60.61 -16.59 -1.36
C HIS A 6 -59.51 -15.54 -1.55
N ALA A 7 -59.52 -14.45 -0.78
CA ALA A 7 -58.43 -13.46 -0.78
C ALA A 7 -57.08 -14.08 -0.41
N ARG A 8 -57.02 -14.89 0.67
CA ARG A 8 -55.79 -15.59 1.08
C ARG A 8 -55.27 -16.58 0.04
N GLN A 9 -56.18 -17.25 -0.67
CA GLN A 9 -55.83 -18.18 -1.75
C GLN A 9 -55.21 -17.42 -2.93
N ILE A 10 -55.78 -16.27 -3.30
CA ILE A 10 -55.26 -15.41 -4.36
C ILE A 10 -53.86 -14.90 -3.99
N GLU A 11 -53.70 -14.32 -2.80
CA GLU A 11 -52.40 -13.80 -2.34
C GLU A 11 -51.32 -14.88 -2.34
N ARG A 12 -51.66 -16.11 -1.93
CA ARG A 12 -50.75 -17.25 -1.97
C ARG A 12 -50.36 -17.63 -3.39
N GLN A 13 -51.33 -17.67 -4.31
CA GLN A 13 -51.08 -18.01 -5.72
C GLN A 13 -50.24 -16.93 -6.41
N GLU A 14 -50.48 -15.67 -6.11
CA GLU A 14 -49.70 -14.54 -6.61
C GLU A 14 -48.25 -14.62 -6.11
N PHE A 15 -48.05 -14.87 -4.81
CA PHE A 15 -46.71 -15.04 -4.25
C PHE A 15 -45.96 -16.24 -4.85
N GLU A 16 -46.64 -17.37 -5.05
CA GLU A 16 -46.08 -18.56 -5.70
C GLU A 16 -45.71 -18.28 -7.17
N ALA A 17 -46.54 -17.52 -7.89
CA ALA A 17 -46.29 -17.12 -9.27
C ALA A 17 -45.11 -16.13 -9.39
N GLU A 18 -45.01 -15.16 -8.50
CA GLU A 18 -43.88 -14.23 -8.43
C GLU A 18 -42.56 -14.98 -8.15
N CYS A 19 -42.59 -15.88 -7.17
CA CYS A 19 -41.43 -16.71 -6.84
C CYS A 19 -41.03 -17.63 -8.01
N ALA A 20 -42.00 -18.18 -8.74
CA ALA A 20 -41.74 -18.94 -9.96
C ALA A 20 -41.09 -18.07 -11.05
N ALA A 21 -41.63 -16.88 -11.30
CA ALA A 21 -41.10 -15.95 -12.30
C ALA A 21 -39.67 -15.47 -11.97
N ILE A 22 -39.37 -15.23 -10.70
CA ILE A 22 -38.01 -14.85 -10.25
C ILE A 22 -37.03 -16.00 -10.51
N ARG A 23 -37.41 -17.25 -10.22
CA ARG A 23 -36.57 -18.43 -10.48
C ARG A 23 -36.32 -18.64 -11.96
N GLU A 24 -37.35 -18.52 -12.80
CA GLU A 24 -37.23 -18.62 -14.25
C GLU A 24 -36.27 -17.55 -14.81
N ARG A 25 -36.38 -16.31 -14.36
CA ARG A 25 -35.42 -15.24 -14.73
C ARG A 25 -34.00 -15.57 -14.30
N ALA A 26 -33.81 -16.12 -13.11
CA ALA A 26 -32.49 -16.53 -12.62
C ALA A 26 -31.90 -17.68 -13.45
N TYR A 27 -32.70 -18.68 -13.83
CA TYR A 27 -32.25 -19.79 -14.68
C TYR A 27 -31.95 -19.33 -16.11
N ALA A 28 -32.72 -18.41 -16.68
CA ALA A 28 -32.45 -17.83 -17.99
C ALA A 28 -31.09 -17.10 -18.05
N LEU A 29 -30.74 -16.36 -16.98
CA LEU A 29 -29.42 -15.71 -16.85
C LEU A 29 -28.26 -16.70 -16.73
N LEU A 30 -28.51 -17.91 -16.23
CA LEU A 30 -27.52 -18.97 -16.10
C LEU A 30 -27.37 -19.80 -17.37
N ALA A 31 -28.45 -20.00 -18.14
CA ALA A 31 -28.45 -20.81 -19.37
C ALA A 31 -27.54 -20.28 -20.49
N GLY A 32 -27.24 -18.97 -20.51
CA GLY A 32 -26.41 -18.34 -21.54
C GLY A 32 -24.90 -18.35 -21.27
N LYS A 33 -24.44 -18.82 -20.10
CA LYS A 33 -23.01 -18.82 -19.77
C LYS A 33 -22.37 -20.12 -20.25
N PRO A 34 -21.36 -20.08 -21.15
CA PRO A 34 -20.64 -21.29 -21.52
C PRO A 34 -20.04 -21.88 -20.25
N SER A 35 -20.20 -23.19 -20.06
CA SER A 35 -19.54 -23.90 -18.97
C SER A 35 -18.05 -23.57 -19.00
N ARG A 36 -17.43 -23.39 -17.83
CA ARG A 36 -15.98 -23.12 -17.67
C ARG A 36 -15.14 -24.06 -18.55
N ASN A 37 -15.58 -25.30 -18.71
CA ASN A 37 -14.93 -26.32 -19.52
C ASN A 37 -14.96 -26.01 -21.03
N GLN A 38 -16.05 -25.40 -21.52
CA GLN A 38 -16.22 -25.01 -22.92
C GLN A 38 -15.29 -23.84 -23.30
N GLN A 39 -15.03 -22.91 -22.37
CA GLN A 39 -14.03 -21.86 -22.57
C GLN A 39 -12.60 -22.41 -22.62
N VAL A 40 -12.29 -23.38 -21.75
CA VAL A 40 -10.99 -24.06 -21.73
C VAL A 40 -10.77 -24.84 -23.03
N GLU A 41 -11.77 -25.58 -23.50
CA GLU A 41 -11.68 -26.28 -24.79
C GLU A 41 -11.46 -25.33 -25.97
N ARG A 42 -12.17 -24.19 -26.00
CA ARG A 42 -11.96 -23.14 -27.01
C ARG A 42 -10.54 -22.56 -26.96
N TRP A 43 -9.91 -22.52 -25.80
CA TRP A 43 -8.52 -22.07 -25.65
C TRP A 43 -7.52 -23.14 -26.09
N ILE A 44 -7.73 -24.40 -25.72
CA ILE A 44 -6.86 -25.53 -26.11
C ILE A 44 -6.91 -25.77 -27.63
N LYS A 45 -8.11 -25.70 -28.23
CA LYS A 45 -8.31 -25.90 -29.67
C LYS A 45 -7.92 -24.67 -30.51
N ARG A 46 -7.55 -23.55 -29.87
CA ARG A 46 -7.16 -22.33 -30.59
C ARG A 46 -5.79 -22.53 -31.27
N GLN A 47 -5.83 -22.67 -32.59
CA GLN A 47 -4.64 -22.65 -33.44
C GLN A 47 -4.38 -21.21 -33.90
N GLU A 48 -3.66 -20.42 -33.10
CA GLU A 48 -3.11 -19.15 -33.58
C GLU A 48 -1.64 -19.33 -33.97
N PRO A 49 -1.11 -18.58 -34.96
CA PRO A 49 0.34 -18.49 -35.10
C PRO A 49 0.89 -17.90 -33.80
N LYS A 50 1.75 -18.64 -33.09
CA LYS A 50 2.39 -18.15 -31.86
C LYS A 50 3.01 -16.79 -32.16
N GLY A 51 2.45 -15.72 -31.58
CA GLY A 51 2.98 -14.38 -31.76
C GLY A 51 4.46 -14.37 -31.45
N SER A 52 5.30 -14.03 -32.43
CA SER A 52 6.74 -14.01 -32.20
C SER A 52 7.06 -12.85 -31.27
N LEU A 53 7.43 -13.18 -30.03
CA LEU A 53 8.07 -12.22 -29.14
C LEU A 53 9.36 -11.80 -29.85
N LYS A 54 9.40 -10.57 -30.38
CA LYS A 54 10.65 -10.00 -30.92
C LYS A 54 11.66 -10.04 -29.77
N PRO A 55 12.80 -10.75 -29.93
CA PRO A 55 13.77 -10.83 -28.85
C PRO A 55 14.22 -9.41 -28.49
N ARG A 56 14.37 -9.14 -27.19
CA ARG A 56 15.03 -7.90 -26.77
C ARG A 56 16.39 -7.85 -27.45
N PRO A 57 16.81 -6.69 -27.98
CA PRO A 57 18.15 -6.57 -28.52
C PRO A 57 19.16 -6.97 -27.42
N PRO A 58 20.25 -7.67 -27.79
CA PRO A 58 21.28 -8.01 -26.82
C PRO A 58 21.76 -6.72 -26.15
N ARG A 59 21.87 -6.73 -24.81
CA ARG A 59 22.53 -5.63 -24.11
C ARG A 59 23.93 -5.51 -24.72
N LYS A 60 24.29 -4.34 -25.24
CA LYS A 60 25.66 -4.09 -25.73
C LYS A 60 26.61 -4.54 -24.61
N ALA A 61 27.66 -5.29 -24.99
CA ALA A 61 28.70 -5.68 -24.05
C ALA A 61 29.16 -4.44 -23.28
N ALA A 62 29.38 -4.60 -21.97
CA ALA A 62 29.83 -3.51 -21.12
C ALA A 62 31.06 -2.88 -21.78
N THR A 63 30.91 -1.65 -22.27
CA THR A 63 32.02 -0.86 -22.80
C THR A 63 33.09 -0.79 -21.72
N ASP A 64 34.36 -0.90 -22.12
CA ASP A 64 35.48 -0.94 -21.18
C ASP A 64 35.38 0.21 -20.16
N LYS A 65 35.45 -0.14 -18.87
CA LYS A 65 35.25 0.81 -17.74
C LYS A 65 36.33 1.89 -17.71
N THR A 66 37.40 1.71 -18.46
CA THR A 66 38.56 2.58 -18.63
C THR A 66 38.25 3.85 -19.42
N ALA A 67 37.19 3.87 -20.25
CA ALA A 67 36.85 5.01 -21.11
C ALA A 67 36.02 6.11 -20.41
N ARG A 68 35.99 6.18 -19.08
CA ARG A 68 35.40 7.34 -18.37
C ARG A 68 36.38 8.52 -18.38
N THR A 69 36.60 9.09 -19.56
CA THR A 69 37.47 10.25 -19.81
C THR A 69 36.95 11.56 -19.21
N HIS A 70 35.73 11.58 -18.69
CA HIS A 70 35.15 12.72 -17.98
C HIS A 70 34.73 12.34 -16.56
N ALA A 71 35.70 12.03 -15.70
CA ALA A 71 35.48 12.13 -14.27
C ALA A 71 35.10 13.59 -13.95
N ARG A 72 33.81 13.84 -13.73
CA ARG A 72 33.35 15.18 -13.33
C ARG A 72 34.12 15.58 -12.06
N LYS A 73 34.71 16.78 -12.07
CA LYS A 73 35.37 17.34 -10.89
C LYS A 73 34.37 17.28 -9.72
N ALA A 74 34.76 16.63 -8.63
CA ALA A 74 33.91 16.51 -7.46
C ALA A 74 33.66 17.90 -6.86
N LYS A 75 32.42 18.20 -6.48
CA LYS A 75 32.07 19.46 -5.81
C LYS A 75 32.74 19.51 -4.43
N LEU A 76 33.43 20.61 -4.16
CA LEU A 76 34.08 20.90 -2.89
C LEU A 76 33.12 21.64 -1.95
N TYR A 77 33.26 21.37 -0.65
CA TYR A 77 32.47 21.98 0.41
C TYR A 77 33.42 22.47 1.51
N SER A 78 33.26 23.74 1.88
CA SER A 78 34.05 24.39 2.93
C SER A 78 33.30 24.35 4.25
N ALA A 79 33.92 23.79 5.29
CA ALA A 79 33.38 23.69 6.65
C ALA A 79 34.54 23.65 7.66
N PHE A 80 34.39 24.27 8.83
CA PHE A 80 35.42 24.26 9.89
C PHE A 80 36.83 24.69 9.40
N GLY A 81 36.88 25.66 8.48
CA GLY A 81 38.15 26.13 7.90
C GLY A 81 38.82 25.20 6.90
N HIS A 82 38.22 24.05 6.57
CA HIS A 82 38.73 23.10 5.59
C HIS A 82 37.82 23.00 4.37
N THR A 83 38.41 22.87 3.18
CA THR A 83 37.66 22.67 1.93
C THR A 83 37.96 21.29 1.39
N ARG A 84 36.95 20.41 1.43
CA ARG A 84 37.08 18.98 1.06
C ARG A 84 35.90 18.51 0.22
N THR A 85 36.07 17.39 -0.47
CA THR A 85 34.98 16.70 -1.16
C THR A 85 34.05 16.00 -0.16
N LEU A 86 32.82 15.65 -0.57
CA LEU A 86 31.92 14.84 0.26
C LEU A 86 32.48 13.46 0.63
N LYS A 87 33.38 12.92 -0.18
CA LYS A 87 34.02 11.63 0.09
C LYS A 87 35.02 11.77 1.23
N GLU A 88 35.87 12.78 1.15
CA GLU A 88 36.86 13.09 2.21
C GLU A 88 36.17 13.50 3.51
N TRP A 89 35.08 14.28 3.45
CA TRP A 89 34.27 14.59 4.63
C TRP A 89 33.62 13.35 5.24
N ALA A 90 33.15 12.41 4.41
CA ALA A 90 32.61 11.14 4.87
C ALA A 90 33.66 10.29 5.59
N GLU A 91 34.86 10.21 5.03
CA GLU A 91 36.00 9.51 5.65
C GLU A 91 36.41 10.17 6.98
N ALA A 92 36.44 11.51 7.03
CA ALA A 92 36.83 12.26 8.24
C ALA A 92 35.80 12.20 9.38
N THR A 93 34.51 12.15 9.05
CA THR A 93 33.41 12.19 10.06
C THR A 93 32.81 10.81 10.36
N GLY A 94 33.16 9.79 9.60
CA GLY A 94 32.53 8.46 9.67
C GLY A 94 31.09 8.42 9.14
N LEU A 95 30.58 9.53 8.59
CA LEU A 95 29.25 9.59 7.97
C LEU A 95 29.31 9.12 6.52
N SER A 96 28.29 8.43 6.03
CA SER A 96 28.25 8.09 4.60
C SER A 96 28.12 9.36 3.74
N SER A 97 28.79 9.42 2.58
CA SER A 97 28.63 10.53 1.63
C SER A 97 27.17 10.69 1.17
N HIS A 98 26.40 9.60 1.18
CA HIS A 98 24.96 9.64 0.90
C HIS A 98 24.21 10.42 1.99
N THR A 99 24.51 10.17 3.26
CA THR A 99 23.94 10.89 4.40
C THR A 99 24.21 12.38 4.30
N ILE A 100 25.47 12.78 4.08
CA ILE A 100 25.85 14.20 3.97
C ILE A 100 25.13 14.84 2.77
N ARG A 101 25.13 14.19 1.59
CA ARG A 101 24.42 14.68 0.40
C ARG A 101 22.93 14.85 0.66
N SER A 102 22.30 13.88 1.31
CA SER A 102 20.87 13.87 1.59
C SER A 102 20.50 14.99 2.57
N ARG A 103 21.37 15.33 3.53
CA ARG A 103 21.19 16.48 4.44
C ARG A 103 21.30 17.81 3.70
N LEU A 104 22.32 17.97 2.86
CA LEU A 104 22.48 19.17 2.01
C LEU A 104 21.28 19.36 1.05
N ALA A 105 20.76 18.29 0.47
CA ALA A 105 19.57 18.35 -0.39
C ALA A 105 18.30 18.79 0.35
N ARG A 106 18.26 18.58 1.67
CA ARG A 106 17.19 19.07 2.57
C ARG A 106 17.45 20.48 3.09
N GLY A 107 18.44 21.19 2.54
CA GLY A 107 18.75 22.57 2.91
C GLY A 107 19.58 22.74 4.17
N TRP A 108 20.19 21.67 4.70
CA TRP A 108 21.11 21.81 5.84
C TRP A 108 22.38 22.53 5.43
N THR A 109 22.97 23.30 6.36
CA THR A 109 24.33 23.80 6.18
C THR A 109 25.31 22.62 6.19
N ILE A 110 26.49 22.81 5.60
CA ILE A 110 27.50 21.76 5.57
C ILE A 110 28.00 21.40 6.98
N GLU A 111 28.14 22.38 7.87
CA GLU A 111 28.57 22.15 9.26
C GLU A 111 27.54 21.35 10.04
N ASP A 112 26.25 21.67 9.89
CA ASP A 112 25.15 20.90 10.48
C ASP A 112 25.06 19.49 9.87
N ALA A 113 25.34 19.37 8.57
CA ALA A 113 25.30 18.09 7.87
C ALA A 113 26.40 17.13 8.35
N LEU A 114 27.51 17.65 8.86
CA LEU A 114 28.65 16.91 9.38
C LEU A 114 28.53 16.59 10.88
N THR A 115 27.95 17.50 11.67
CA THR A 115 27.83 17.33 13.13
C THR A 115 26.50 16.72 13.57
N GLY A 116 25.45 16.82 12.74
CA GLY A 116 24.13 16.30 13.06
C GLY A 116 24.18 14.79 13.33
N THR A 117 23.86 14.38 14.55
CA THR A 117 23.80 12.96 14.91
C THR A 117 22.69 12.28 14.10
N VAL A 118 22.93 11.03 13.70
CA VAL A 118 22.00 10.23 12.86
C VAL A 118 20.62 10.10 13.55
N ASN A 119 20.60 10.11 14.88
CA ASN A 119 19.40 9.91 15.69
C ASN A 119 18.60 11.20 15.94
N GLU A 120 19.22 12.37 16.08
CA GLU A 120 18.50 13.62 16.37
C GLU A 120 17.82 14.21 15.12
N ALA A 121 18.37 13.97 13.92
CA ALA A 121 17.72 14.35 12.66
C ALA A 121 16.44 13.55 12.42
N GLY A 122 16.45 12.24 12.74
CA GLY A 122 15.26 11.39 12.72
C GLY A 122 14.21 11.84 13.73
N LYS A 123 14.62 12.23 14.95
CA LYS A 123 13.71 12.75 15.99
C LYS A 123 13.09 14.10 15.64
N ARG A 124 13.84 15.05 15.05
CA ARG A 124 13.28 16.33 14.55
C ARG A 124 12.28 16.09 13.41
N MET A 125 12.53 15.12 12.53
CA MET A 125 11.62 14.75 11.46
C MET A 125 10.37 14.02 11.97
N GLN A 126 10.51 13.11 12.94
CA GLN A 126 9.41 12.46 13.65
C GLN A 126 8.58 13.46 14.46
N LYS A 127 9.18 14.54 14.98
CA LYS A 127 8.45 15.64 15.63
C LYS A 127 7.69 16.54 14.64
N ALA A 128 8.18 16.67 13.40
CA ALA A 128 7.50 17.42 12.35
C ALA A 128 6.38 16.61 11.66
N HIS A 129 6.45 15.27 11.70
CA HIS A 129 5.44 14.38 11.15
C HIS A 129 4.51 13.88 12.26
N ARG A 130 3.27 14.35 12.24
CA ARG A 130 2.20 14.05 13.21
C ARG A 130 2.04 12.52 13.47
N PRO A 131 1.61 12.13 14.68
CA PRO A 131 1.69 10.75 15.16
C PRO A 131 0.77 9.80 14.39
N GLY A 132 1.31 8.64 14.01
CA GLY A 132 0.72 7.29 14.12
C GLY A 132 -0.69 6.98 13.63
N VAL A 133 -1.38 7.85 12.87
CA VAL A 133 -2.73 7.60 12.36
C VAL A 133 -2.81 7.93 10.87
N SER A 134 -3.68 7.25 10.13
CA SER A 134 -3.98 7.62 8.74
C SER A 134 -4.51 9.06 8.69
N SER A 135 -4.23 9.78 7.60
CA SER A 135 -4.53 11.22 7.43
C SER A 135 -6.01 11.62 7.56
N ASN A 136 -6.90 10.65 7.75
CA ASN A 136 -8.35 10.83 7.78
C ASN A 136 -8.93 10.97 9.20
N PHE A 137 -8.10 10.95 10.25
CA PHE A 137 -8.54 11.09 11.65
C PHE A 137 -7.87 12.28 12.36
N GLY A 138 -8.57 12.86 13.34
CA GLY A 138 -8.07 13.98 14.12
C GLY A 138 -6.84 13.59 14.96
N PRO A 139 -5.91 14.52 15.23
CA PRO A 139 -4.67 14.23 15.98
C PRO A 139 -4.84 13.62 17.39
N SER A 140 -6.06 13.64 17.94
CA SER A 140 -6.41 13.18 19.29
C SER A 140 -7.33 11.95 19.30
N ASP A 141 -7.69 11.40 18.14
CA ASP A 141 -8.53 10.21 18.02
C ASP A 141 -7.63 8.97 18.02
N GLY A 142 -7.04 8.67 19.17
CA GLY A 142 -6.15 7.52 19.34
C GLY A 142 -6.80 6.21 18.92
N THR A 143 -6.01 5.31 18.32
CA THR A 143 -6.41 3.90 18.21
C THR A 143 -6.47 3.33 19.62
N GLY A 144 -7.66 2.91 20.06
CA GLY A 144 -7.96 2.39 21.40
C GLY A 144 -7.27 1.06 21.73
N ALA A 145 -5.95 1.01 21.57
CA ALA A 145 -5.09 -0.11 21.89
C ALA A 145 -4.14 0.33 23.01
N GLY A 146 -4.66 0.40 24.24
CA GLY A 146 -3.81 0.52 25.43
C GLY A 146 -4.35 1.43 26.53
N SER A 147 -5.40 1.00 27.20
CA SER A 147 -5.43 0.84 28.67
C SER A 147 -6.84 0.41 29.04
N THR A 148 -6.97 -0.82 29.54
CA THR A 148 -8.17 -1.32 30.20
C THR A 148 -8.54 -0.38 31.35
N LEU A 149 -9.52 0.49 31.16
CA LEU A 149 -10.37 0.92 32.26
C LEU A 149 -11.28 -0.27 32.56
N GLN A 150 -10.91 -1.07 33.56
CA GLN A 150 -11.87 -1.92 34.23
C GLN A 150 -12.93 -0.99 34.84
N ALA A 151 -14.04 -0.80 34.15
CA ALA A 151 -15.28 -0.44 34.81
C ALA A 151 -15.67 -1.68 35.63
N SER A 152 -15.22 -1.77 36.87
CA SER A 152 -15.81 -2.69 37.83
C SER A 152 -17.15 -2.09 38.22
N ASP A 153 -18.20 -2.44 37.48
CA ASP A 153 -19.55 -2.22 37.99
C ASP A 153 -19.65 -3.04 39.29
N ASN A 154 -19.96 -2.36 40.39
CA ASN A 154 -20.20 -2.99 41.70
C ASN A 154 -21.51 -3.78 41.61
N ILE A 155 -21.47 -4.99 41.04
CA ILE A 155 -22.64 -5.87 40.99
C ILE A 155 -22.78 -6.51 42.37
N THR A 156 -23.65 -5.92 43.20
CA THR A 156 -24.09 -6.54 44.46
C THR A 156 -25.12 -7.62 44.13
N PHE A 157 -24.75 -8.90 44.24
CA PHE A 157 -25.70 -10.00 44.19
C PHE A 157 -26.37 -10.12 45.57
N SER A 158 -27.66 -9.75 45.66
CA SER A 158 -28.49 -10.10 46.80
C SER A 158 -28.83 -11.59 46.76
N GLU A 159 -28.35 -12.32 47.75
CA GLU A 159 -28.76 -13.68 48.06
C GLU A 159 -30.23 -13.66 48.52
N LYS A 160 -31.12 -14.29 47.76
CA LYS A 160 -32.49 -14.53 48.20
C LYS A 160 -32.54 -15.86 48.95
N ALA A 161 -33.08 -15.79 50.17
CA ALA A 161 -33.50 -16.91 51.01
C ALA A 161 -34.64 -17.71 50.37
#